data_AF-A0A497J2Z6-F1
#
_entry.id   AF-A0A497J2Z6-F1
#
_cell.length_a   1.000
_cell.length_b   1.000
_cell.length_c   1.000
_cell.angle_alpha   90.00
_cell.angle_beta   90.00
_cell.angle_gamma   90.00
#
_symmetry.space_group_name_H-M   'P 1'
#
loop_
_entity.id
_entity.type
_entity.pdbx_description
1 polymer ?
#
loop_
_entity_poly.entity_id
_entity_poly.type
_entity_poly.pdbx_seq_one_letter_code
_entity_poly.pdbx_strand_id
1 'polypeptide(L)'
;ILKITTPPEEMDDKTWKMVVRRDRLILDAVTRMDSDAFRKAALFMCIKDDRLWCETPRSQYELAKLATKLVKEGHRLVSAERNLEASIIYYGRVVQIARTWSVVIFDLGYLLFRKGIMMRFQARKLAFMSEGKTVDPSGRVMDMPNPPSKEQMAVLAERARVMDDLAVKYLTQAFYQFKNCYDARMENDPEPLRFMAWTAVYLNNLRLAEQCFKRYLEYPLKPDQRKRAQEYLDVVARLRTQRAGAIPRYRPQRQLQPRSLER
;
A
#
# COMPACT_ATOMS: atom_id res chain seq x y z
N ILE A 1 -5.72 15.59 -1.14
CA ILE A 1 -5.17 15.52 0.24
C ILE A 1 -5.79 14.31 0.91
N LEU A 2 -4.99 13.31 1.30
CA LEU A 2 -5.49 12.11 2.00
C LEU A 2 -6.00 12.57 3.37
N LYS A 3 -7.30 12.46 3.62
CA LYS A 3 -7.89 12.76 4.93
C LYS A 3 -7.47 11.64 5.89
N ILE A 4 -6.43 11.91 6.69
CA ILE A 4 -6.03 11.01 7.77
C ILE A 4 -7.16 11.07 8.80
N THR A 5 -7.98 10.02 8.86
CA THR A 5 -9.24 10.05 9.63
C THR A 5 -9.01 10.15 11.14
N THR A 6 -7.87 9.67 11.65
CA THR A 6 -7.39 9.91 13.02
C THR A 6 -5.87 9.70 13.04
N PRO A 7 -5.07 10.64 13.59
CA PRO A 7 -3.64 10.43 13.80
C PRO A 7 -3.36 9.29 14.79
N PRO A 8 -2.41 8.38 14.52
CA PRO A 8 -2.15 7.22 15.39
C PRO A 8 -1.64 7.57 16.80
N GLU A 9 -1.09 8.76 17.01
CA GLU A 9 -0.66 9.26 18.32
C GLU A 9 -1.82 9.67 19.23
N GLU A 10 -2.98 10.01 18.66
CA GLU A 10 -4.20 10.34 19.42
C GLU A 10 -4.99 9.08 19.80
N MET A 11 -4.54 7.91 19.35
CA MET A 11 -5.19 6.62 19.62
C MET A 11 -4.61 5.99 20.89
N ASP A 12 -5.51 5.62 21.81
CA ASP A 12 -5.17 4.79 22.96
C ASP A 12 -4.65 3.41 22.51
N ASP A 13 -3.91 2.73 23.41
CA ASP A 13 -3.27 1.44 23.10
C ASP A 13 -4.25 0.36 22.64
N LYS A 14 -5.47 0.33 23.18
CA LYS A 14 -6.48 -0.66 22.81
C LYS A 14 -6.96 -0.40 21.39
N THR A 15 -7.28 0.85 21.07
CA THR A 15 -7.73 1.24 19.73
C THR A 15 -6.63 1.02 18.68
N TRP A 16 -5.37 1.35 19.00
CA TRP A 16 -4.24 1.08 18.10
C TRP A 16 -4.08 -0.42 17.81
N LYS A 17 -4.10 -1.27 18.85
CA LYS A 17 -4.01 -2.74 18.68
C LYS A 17 -5.14 -3.28 17.82
N MET A 18 -6.36 -2.75 17.99
CA MET A 18 -7.52 -3.13 17.17
C MET A 18 -7.32 -2.76 15.70
N VAL A 19 -6.84 -1.55 15.40
CA VAL A 19 -6.58 -1.12 14.02
C VAL A 19 -5.47 -1.94 13.35
N VAL A 20 -4.39 -2.24 14.07
CA VAL A 20 -3.31 -3.11 13.54
C VAL A 20 -3.84 -4.51 13.24
N ARG A 21 -4.64 -5.09 14.16
CA ARG A 21 -5.24 -6.42 13.96
C ARG A 21 -6.16 -6.43 12.74
N ARG A 22 -7.00 -5.41 12.59
CA ARG A 22 -7.87 -5.22 11.43
C ARG A 22 -7.10 -5.17 10.13
N ASP A 23 -6.07 -4.31 10.06
CA ASP A 23 -5.33 -4.09 8.82
C ASP A 23 -4.52 -5.34 8.42
N ARG A 24 -4.06 -6.14 9.41
CA ARG A 24 -3.49 -7.48 9.15
C ARG A 24 -4.52 -8.44 8.56
N LEU A 25 -5.73 -8.51 9.10
CA LEU A 25 -6.80 -9.37 8.57
C LEU A 25 -7.16 -8.99 7.13
N ILE A 26 -7.25 -7.69 6.82
CA ILE A 26 -7.51 -7.20 5.46
C ILE A 26 -6.38 -7.63 4.52
N LEU A 27 -5.13 -7.44 4.93
CA LEU A 27 -3.98 -7.84 4.13
C LEU A 27 -3.94 -9.36 3.90
N ASP A 28 -4.20 -10.17 4.93
CA ASP A 28 -4.23 -11.61 4.80
C ASP A 28 -5.32 -12.05 3.82
N ALA A 29 -6.51 -11.45 3.92
CA ALA A 29 -7.62 -11.68 3.00
C ALA A 29 -7.22 -11.42 1.54
N VAL A 30 -6.67 -10.23 1.26
CA VAL A 30 -6.32 -9.83 -0.11
C VAL A 30 -5.08 -10.55 -0.64
N THR A 31 -4.08 -10.80 0.20
CA THR A 31 -2.80 -11.40 -0.23
C THR A 31 -2.94 -12.90 -0.47
N ARG A 32 -3.59 -13.61 0.45
CA ARG A 32 -3.75 -15.07 0.36
C ARG A 32 -4.97 -15.47 -0.43
N MET A 33 -5.81 -14.50 -0.79
CA MET A 33 -7.10 -14.77 -1.42
C MET A 33 -7.87 -15.79 -0.57
N ASP A 34 -7.98 -15.53 0.74
CA ASP A 34 -8.57 -16.43 1.73
C ASP A 34 -9.99 -15.96 2.12
N SER A 35 -10.99 -16.78 1.79
CA SER A 35 -12.40 -16.45 2.03
C SER A 35 -12.76 -16.31 3.51
N ASP A 36 -12.10 -17.05 4.41
CA ASP A 36 -12.32 -16.92 5.86
C ASP A 36 -11.66 -15.65 6.40
N ALA A 37 -10.48 -15.30 5.88
CA ALA A 37 -9.87 -14.01 6.21
C ALA A 37 -10.73 -12.83 5.70
N PHE A 38 -11.30 -12.92 4.49
CA PHE A 38 -12.31 -11.96 4.02
C PHE A 38 -13.50 -11.90 5.00
N ARG A 39 -13.99 -13.07 5.45
CA ARG A 39 -15.05 -13.20 6.48
C ARG A 39 -14.75 -12.44 7.74
N LYS A 40 -13.61 -12.73 8.34
CA LYS A 40 -13.16 -12.10 9.57
C LYS A 40 -12.94 -10.60 9.39
N ALA A 41 -12.34 -10.19 8.27
CA ALA A 41 -12.06 -8.78 7.99
C ALA A 41 -13.36 -7.96 7.82
N ALA A 42 -14.34 -8.43 7.04
CA ALA A 42 -15.56 -7.65 6.86
C ALA A 42 -16.51 -7.72 8.06
N LEU A 43 -16.55 -8.83 8.83
CA LEU A 43 -17.21 -8.85 10.14
C LEU A 43 -16.58 -7.85 11.10
N PHE A 44 -15.24 -7.73 11.12
CA PHE A 44 -14.54 -6.72 11.92
C PHE A 44 -14.98 -5.30 11.55
N MET A 45 -15.25 -5.07 10.26
CA MET A 45 -15.76 -3.80 9.74
C MET A 45 -17.28 -3.63 9.87
N CYS A 46 -17.96 -4.56 10.55
CA CYS A 46 -19.42 -4.62 10.68
C CYS A 46 -20.15 -4.63 9.32
N ILE A 47 -19.53 -5.17 8.27
CA ILE A 47 -20.12 -5.29 6.94
C ILE A 47 -20.97 -6.57 6.92
N LYS A 48 -22.30 -6.40 6.93
CA LYS A 48 -23.29 -7.49 6.95
C LYS A 48 -23.73 -7.96 5.54
N ASP A 49 -22.86 -7.85 4.55
CA ASP A 49 -23.23 -8.13 3.16
C ASP A 49 -22.93 -9.57 2.76
N ASP A 50 -23.98 -10.37 2.65
CA ASP A 50 -23.92 -11.78 2.27
C ASP A 50 -23.23 -12.02 0.91
N ARG A 51 -23.14 -11.00 0.04
CA ARG A 51 -22.41 -11.09 -1.24
C ARG A 51 -20.90 -11.27 -1.07
N LEU A 52 -20.33 -10.78 0.04
CA LEU A 52 -18.93 -11.06 0.38
C LEU A 52 -18.73 -12.51 0.82
N TRP A 53 -19.80 -13.14 1.33
CA TRP A 53 -19.80 -14.39 2.06
C TRP A 53 -20.22 -15.61 1.23
N CYS A 54 -21.01 -15.41 0.17
CA CYS A 54 -21.74 -16.49 -0.46
C CYS A 54 -21.16 -17.00 -1.80
N GLU A 55 -21.05 -18.33 -1.81
CA GLU A 55 -21.16 -19.35 -2.86
C GLU A 55 -20.17 -19.42 -4.03
N THR A 56 -19.72 -20.66 -4.28
CA THR A 56 -19.06 -21.10 -5.51
C THR A 56 -20.02 -20.89 -6.68
N PRO A 57 -19.76 -19.95 -7.60
CA PRO A 57 -20.65 -19.70 -8.73
C PRO A 57 -20.81 -20.97 -9.56
N ARG A 58 -22.04 -21.34 -9.96
CA ARG A 58 -22.29 -22.57 -10.72
C ARG A 58 -22.07 -22.38 -12.22
N SER A 59 -21.90 -21.14 -12.67
CA SER A 59 -21.61 -20.78 -14.06
C SER A 59 -20.81 -19.49 -14.19
N GLN A 60 -20.19 -19.28 -15.36
CA GLN A 60 -19.53 -18.03 -15.74
C GLN A 60 -20.49 -16.82 -15.74
N TYR A 61 -21.77 -17.04 -16.02
CA TYR A 61 -22.79 -16.00 -16.01
C TYR A 61 -23.15 -15.52 -14.60
N GLU A 62 -23.32 -16.45 -13.66
CA GLU A 62 -23.52 -16.12 -12.24
C GLU A 62 -22.30 -15.41 -11.66
N LEU A 63 -21.11 -15.86 -12.06
CA LEU A 63 -19.84 -15.26 -11.69
C LEU A 63 -19.75 -13.80 -12.15
N ALA A 64 -20.06 -13.53 -13.43
CA ALA A 64 -20.05 -12.17 -13.98
C ALA A 64 -21.09 -11.26 -13.33
N LYS A 65 -22.28 -11.77 -13.00
CA LYS A 65 -23.32 -11.03 -12.27
C LYS A 65 -22.87 -10.65 -10.87
N LEU A 66 -22.31 -11.60 -10.13
CA LEU A 66 -21.81 -11.37 -8.78
C LEU A 66 -20.67 -10.35 -8.78
N ALA A 67 -19.69 -10.52 -9.68
CA ALA A 67 -18.59 -9.58 -9.86
C ALA A 67 -19.10 -8.17 -10.18
N THR A 68 -20.01 -8.02 -11.15
CA THR A 68 -20.60 -6.71 -11.51
C THR A 68 -21.31 -6.05 -10.33
N LYS A 69 -22.07 -6.82 -9.55
CA LYS A 69 -22.79 -6.29 -8.37
C LYS A 69 -21.83 -5.83 -7.27
N LEU A 70 -20.79 -6.62 -6.98
CA LEU A 70 -19.75 -6.27 -6.02
C LEU A 70 -18.93 -5.04 -6.47
N VAL A 71 -18.63 -4.92 -7.78
CA VAL A 71 -17.96 -3.75 -8.35
C VAL A 71 -18.81 -2.49 -8.20
N LYS A 72 -20.10 -2.54 -8.54
CA LYS A 72 -21.01 -1.39 -8.37
C LYS A 72 -21.09 -0.93 -6.91
N GLU A 73 -21.16 -1.89 -5.98
CA GLU A 73 -21.17 -1.60 -4.55
C GLU A 73 -19.84 -1.01 -4.07
N GLY A 74 -18.72 -1.60 -4.48
CA GLY A 74 -17.38 -1.09 -4.19
C GLY A 74 -17.21 0.35 -4.69
N HIS A 75 -17.61 0.63 -5.93
CA HIS A 75 -17.64 2.00 -6.46
C HIS A 75 -18.52 2.92 -5.63
N ARG A 76 -19.72 2.50 -5.23
CA ARG A 76 -20.61 3.31 -4.37
C ARG A 76 -19.93 3.68 -3.05
N LEU A 77 -19.18 2.76 -2.44
CA LEU A 77 -18.44 3.00 -1.19
C LEU A 77 -17.24 3.94 -1.40
N VAL A 78 -16.50 3.77 -2.49
CA VAL A 78 -15.36 4.63 -2.87
C VAL A 78 -15.83 6.06 -3.17
N SER A 79 -16.84 6.23 -4.02
CA SER A 79 -17.34 7.54 -4.47
C SER A 79 -17.99 8.35 -3.36
N ALA A 80 -18.48 7.68 -2.31
CA ALA A 80 -19.05 8.36 -1.16
C ALA A 80 -17.99 8.77 -0.11
N GLU A 81 -16.70 8.48 -0.33
CA GLU A 81 -15.59 8.61 0.62
C GLU A 81 -15.80 7.85 1.95
N ARG A 82 -16.75 6.90 2.00
CA ARG A 82 -17.28 6.39 3.28
C ARG A 82 -16.37 5.36 3.96
N ASN A 83 -15.61 4.54 3.20
CA ASN A 83 -14.77 3.50 3.79
C ASN A 83 -13.74 2.88 2.82
N LEU A 84 -12.45 3.24 2.95
CA LEU A 84 -11.37 2.70 2.12
C LEU A 84 -11.16 1.19 2.36
N GLU A 85 -11.16 0.78 3.62
CA GLU A 85 -10.95 -0.61 4.03
C GLU A 85 -12.04 -1.55 3.51
N ALA A 86 -13.31 -1.15 3.62
CA ALA A 86 -14.42 -1.91 3.05
C ALA A 86 -14.23 -2.07 1.54
N SER A 87 -13.89 -0.98 0.84
CA SER A 87 -13.66 -1.01 -0.60
C SER A 87 -12.56 -2.01 -0.98
N ILE A 88 -11.43 -2.04 -0.24
CA ILE A 88 -10.36 -3.02 -0.46
C ILE A 88 -10.87 -4.46 -0.32
N ILE A 89 -11.69 -4.75 0.69
CA ILE A 89 -12.30 -6.09 0.89
C ILE A 89 -13.20 -6.44 -0.31
N TYR A 90 -14.09 -5.54 -0.74
CA TYR A 90 -14.98 -5.76 -1.87
C TYR A 90 -14.19 -6.04 -3.16
N TYR A 91 -13.24 -5.18 -3.52
CA TYR A 91 -12.43 -5.37 -4.72
C TYR A 91 -11.52 -6.60 -4.64
N GLY A 92 -10.96 -6.91 -3.46
CA GLY A 92 -10.20 -8.14 -3.24
C GLY A 92 -11.02 -9.38 -3.55
N ARG A 93 -12.28 -9.42 -3.09
CA ARG A 93 -13.21 -10.50 -3.41
C ARG A 93 -13.57 -10.55 -4.89
N VAL A 94 -13.80 -9.41 -5.54
CA VAL A 94 -14.07 -9.38 -6.99
C VAL A 94 -12.88 -9.93 -7.77
N VAL A 95 -11.64 -9.55 -7.44
CA VAL A 95 -10.45 -10.05 -8.14
C VAL A 95 -10.31 -11.57 -7.98
N GLN A 96 -10.71 -12.17 -6.85
CA GLN A 96 -10.72 -13.65 -6.73
C GLN A 96 -11.61 -14.32 -7.76
N ILE A 97 -12.76 -13.69 -8.01
CA ILE A 97 -13.85 -14.19 -8.84
C ILE A 97 -13.58 -13.88 -10.32
N ALA A 98 -13.15 -12.66 -10.63
CA ALA A 98 -12.98 -12.11 -11.97
C ALA A 98 -11.50 -11.71 -12.22
N ARG A 99 -10.59 -12.69 -12.10
CA ARG A 99 -9.12 -12.52 -12.15
C ARG A 99 -8.57 -11.91 -13.44
N THR A 100 -9.37 -11.84 -14.50
CA THR A 100 -8.99 -11.30 -15.81
C THR A 100 -9.48 -9.87 -16.04
N TRP A 101 -10.28 -9.32 -15.13
CA TRP A 101 -10.89 -8.00 -15.31
C TRP A 101 -9.90 -6.91 -14.91
N SER A 102 -9.10 -6.48 -15.88
CA SER A 102 -8.02 -5.51 -15.69
C SER A 102 -8.45 -4.21 -15.00
N VAL A 103 -9.67 -3.70 -15.26
CA VAL A 103 -10.21 -2.52 -14.54
C VAL A 103 -10.27 -2.77 -13.03
N VAL A 104 -10.82 -3.92 -12.62
CA VAL A 104 -10.98 -4.27 -11.21
C VAL A 104 -9.63 -4.51 -10.54
N ILE A 105 -8.70 -5.16 -11.25
CA ILE A 105 -7.34 -5.38 -10.77
C ILE A 105 -6.64 -4.04 -10.53
N PHE A 106 -6.78 -3.10 -11.47
CA PHE A 106 -6.24 -1.75 -11.35
C PHE A 106 -6.84 -1.00 -10.15
N ASP A 107 -8.16 -1.02 -10.00
CA ASP A 107 -8.86 -0.35 -8.90
C ASP A 107 -8.43 -0.91 -7.53
N LEU A 108 -8.32 -2.23 -7.41
CA LEU A 108 -7.77 -2.86 -6.20
C LEU A 108 -6.34 -2.37 -5.93
N GLY A 109 -5.48 -2.37 -6.95
CA GLY A 109 -4.12 -1.85 -6.87
C GLY A 109 -4.09 -0.40 -6.39
N TYR A 110 -4.97 0.45 -6.91
CA TYR A 110 -5.08 1.85 -6.52
C TYR A 110 -5.51 2.04 -5.07
N LEU A 111 -6.50 1.27 -4.60
CA LEU A 111 -6.95 1.33 -3.20
C LEU A 111 -5.84 0.87 -2.23
N LEU A 112 -5.15 -0.23 -2.57
CA LEU A 112 -4.01 -0.74 -1.80
C LEU A 112 -2.86 0.29 -1.78
N PHE A 113 -2.56 0.90 -2.92
CA PHE A 113 -1.54 1.94 -3.05
C PHE A 113 -1.85 3.14 -2.15
N ARG A 114 -3.10 3.64 -2.17
CA ARG A 114 -3.53 4.73 -1.29
C ARG A 114 -3.40 4.38 0.18
N LYS A 115 -3.84 3.18 0.59
CA LYS A 115 -3.72 2.70 1.97
C LYS A 115 -2.25 2.59 2.39
N GLY A 116 -1.41 2.05 1.53
CA GLY A 116 0.03 1.91 1.75
C GLY A 116 0.75 3.26 1.92
N ILE A 117 0.46 4.24 1.06
CA ILE A 117 0.99 5.60 1.21
C ILE A 117 0.54 6.24 2.51
N MET A 118 -0.75 6.15 2.84
CA MET A 118 -1.29 6.71 4.08
C MET A 118 -0.57 6.14 5.31
N MET A 119 -0.35 4.82 5.34
CA MET A 119 0.41 4.16 6.41
C MET A 119 1.87 4.59 6.44
N ARG A 120 2.52 4.77 5.28
CA ARG A 120 3.91 5.24 5.19
C ARG A 120 4.08 6.64 5.78
N PHE A 121 3.14 7.54 5.49
CA PHE A 121 3.13 8.89 6.08
C PHE A 121 2.93 8.84 7.60
N GLN A 122 1.97 8.02 8.06
CA GLN A 122 1.73 7.81 9.49
C GLN A 122 2.96 7.23 10.21
N ALA A 123 3.59 6.21 9.63
CA ALA A 123 4.82 5.61 10.15
C ALA A 123 5.94 6.65 10.26
N ARG A 124 6.12 7.49 9.23
CA ARG A 124 7.17 8.51 9.25
C ARG A 124 6.91 9.60 10.30
N LYS A 125 5.66 10.01 10.48
CA LYS A 125 5.27 10.95 11.53
C LYS A 125 5.60 10.39 12.92
N LEU A 126 5.20 9.15 13.20
CA LEU A 126 5.50 8.48 14.46
C LEU A 126 7.02 8.33 14.69
N ALA A 127 7.78 8.01 13.63
CA ALA A 127 9.23 7.92 13.72
C ALA A 127 9.87 9.26 14.12
N PHE A 128 9.46 10.38 13.52
CA PHE A 128 9.96 11.69 13.93
C PHE A 128 9.62 12.01 15.39
N MET A 129 8.38 11.76 15.81
CA MET A 129 7.97 11.98 17.20
C MET A 129 8.75 11.10 18.18
N SER A 130 9.08 9.86 17.80
CA SER A 130 9.92 8.97 18.58
C SER A 130 11.38 9.45 18.71
N GLU A 131 11.81 10.37 17.85
CA GLU A 131 13.10 11.06 17.93
C GLU A 131 12.99 12.42 18.66
N GLY A 132 11.81 12.78 19.18
CA GLY A 132 11.55 14.09 19.77
C GLY A 132 11.45 15.21 18.74
N LYS A 133 11.13 14.88 17.48
CA LYS A 133 11.05 15.80 16.35
C LYS A 133 9.64 15.94 15.81
N THR A 134 9.34 17.09 15.21
CA THR A 134 8.12 17.36 14.46
C THR A 134 8.47 17.95 13.08
N VAL A 135 7.46 18.07 12.21
CA VAL A 135 7.59 18.66 10.89
C VAL A 135 6.67 19.86 10.80
N ASP A 136 7.22 21.02 10.43
CA ASP A 136 6.44 22.24 10.25
C ASP A 136 5.64 22.21 8.91
N PRO A 137 4.75 23.18 8.66
CA PRO A 137 4.01 23.26 7.40
C PRO A 137 4.89 23.44 6.15
N SER A 138 6.15 23.88 6.30
CA SER A 138 7.12 24.01 5.22
C SER A 138 7.86 22.70 4.91
N GLY A 139 7.66 21.66 5.73
CA GLY A 139 8.31 20.36 5.58
C GLY A 139 9.66 20.26 6.29
N ARG A 140 10.04 21.25 7.11
CA ARG A 140 11.30 21.21 7.88
C ARG A 140 11.13 20.38 9.13
N VAL A 141 12.12 19.53 9.40
CA VAL A 141 12.19 18.74 10.63
C VAL A 141 12.80 19.61 11.73
N MET A 142 12.13 19.71 12.87
CA MET A 142 12.55 20.53 14.01
C MET A 142 12.32 19.78 15.33
N ASP A 143 13.02 20.18 16.39
CA ASP A 143 12.83 19.59 17.72
C ASP A 143 11.47 19.99 18.31
N MET A 144 10.86 19.06 19.04
CA MET A 144 9.60 19.31 19.74
C MET A 144 9.85 20.16 20.98
N PRO A 145 9.05 21.22 21.22
CA PRO A 145 9.15 22.02 22.44
C PRO A 145 8.95 21.19 23.72
N ASN A 146 8.06 20.20 23.65
CA ASN A 146 7.75 19.27 24.73
C ASN A 146 7.84 17.84 24.17
N PRO A 147 9.02 17.20 24.18
CA PRO A 147 9.17 15.85 23.66
C PRO A 147 8.46 14.83 24.56
N PRO A 148 7.99 13.69 24.00
CA PRO A 148 7.42 12.61 24.80
C PRO A 148 8.42 12.04 25.80
N SER A 149 7.92 11.36 26.84
CA SER A 149 8.80 10.64 27.78
C SER A 149 9.59 9.54 27.06
N LYS A 150 10.72 9.08 27.61
CA LYS A 150 11.52 7.99 27.02
C LYS A 150 10.69 6.72 26.76
N GLU A 151 9.78 6.39 27.66
CA GLU A 151 8.86 5.26 27.51
C GLU A 151 7.90 5.48 26.34
N GLN A 152 7.31 6.67 26.24
CA GLN A 152 6.43 7.02 25.12
C GLN A 152 7.17 7.04 23.79
N MET A 153 8.42 7.52 23.75
CA MET A 153 9.26 7.50 22.55
C MET A 153 9.48 6.05 22.07
N ALA A 154 9.74 5.11 22.97
CA ALA A 154 9.89 3.69 22.61
C ALA A 154 8.59 3.10 22.05
N VAL A 155 7.44 3.44 22.63
CA VAL A 155 6.13 3.03 22.11
C VAL A 155 5.90 3.61 20.71
N LEU A 156 6.17 4.90 20.50
CA LEU A 156 6.01 5.57 19.21
C LEU A 156 6.93 4.95 18.14
N ALA A 157 8.16 4.59 18.49
CA ALA A 157 9.10 3.92 17.58
C ALA A 157 8.57 2.54 17.15
N GLU A 158 8.03 1.74 18.07
CA GLU A 158 7.46 0.44 17.74
C GLU A 158 6.18 0.60 16.90
N ARG A 159 5.31 1.56 17.23
CA ARG A 159 4.13 1.88 16.41
C ARG A 159 4.54 2.31 15.00
N ALA A 160 5.58 3.13 14.86
CA ALA A 160 6.12 3.55 13.57
C ALA A 160 6.58 2.34 12.75
N ARG A 161 7.34 1.43 13.37
CA ARG A 161 7.85 0.21 12.74
C ARG A 161 6.70 -0.69 12.23
N VAL A 162 5.69 -0.94 13.07
CA VAL A 162 4.53 -1.78 12.69
C VAL A 162 3.72 -1.16 11.55
N MET A 163 3.53 0.17 11.57
CA MET A 163 2.85 0.88 10.49
C MET A 163 3.66 0.84 9.20
N ASP A 164 4.99 0.92 9.28
CA ASP A 164 5.87 0.82 8.12
C ASP A 164 5.83 -0.59 7.51
N ASP A 165 5.87 -1.63 8.34
CA ASP A 165 5.72 -3.02 7.90
C ASP A 165 4.39 -3.23 7.15
N LEU A 166 3.29 -2.66 7.67
CA LEU A 166 1.98 -2.72 7.01
C LEU A 166 1.99 -1.93 5.70
N ALA A 167 2.58 -0.72 5.69
CA ALA A 167 2.71 0.09 4.49
C ALA A 167 3.44 -0.67 3.38
N VAL A 168 4.57 -1.31 3.70
CA VAL A 168 5.34 -2.15 2.77
C VAL A 168 4.50 -3.29 2.23
N LYS A 169 3.71 -3.98 3.06
CA LYS A 169 2.82 -5.04 2.60
C LYS A 169 1.75 -4.53 1.63
N TYR A 170 1.04 -3.46 1.97
CA TYR A 170 0.03 -2.86 1.09
C TYR A 170 0.63 -2.40 -0.24
N LEU A 171 1.76 -1.70 -0.20
CA LEU A 171 2.46 -1.23 -1.41
C LEU A 171 2.97 -2.40 -2.25
N THR A 172 3.50 -3.44 -1.63
CA THR A 172 3.94 -4.65 -2.36
C THR A 172 2.76 -5.32 -3.06
N GLN A 173 1.62 -5.47 -2.38
CA GLN A 173 0.41 -6.00 -3.01
C GLN A 173 -0.10 -5.10 -4.13
N ALA A 174 -0.10 -3.78 -3.93
CA ALA A 174 -0.46 -2.83 -4.98
C ALA A 174 0.41 -2.99 -6.22
N PHE A 175 1.73 -3.11 -6.04
CA PHE A 175 2.67 -3.32 -7.15
C PHE A 175 2.29 -4.56 -7.97
N TYR A 176 2.01 -5.69 -7.31
CA TYR A 176 1.60 -6.91 -8.00
C TYR A 176 0.26 -6.77 -8.71
N GLN A 177 -0.71 -6.06 -8.13
CA GLN A 177 -1.96 -5.79 -8.84
C GLN A 177 -1.73 -4.94 -10.10
N PHE A 178 -0.93 -3.87 -10.01
CA PHE A 178 -0.63 -3.08 -11.20
C PHE A 178 0.17 -3.87 -12.25
N LYS A 179 1.10 -4.72 -11.83
CA LYS A 179 1.81 -5.63 -12.74
C LYS A 179 0.84 -6.59 -13.43
N ASN A 180 -0.04 -7.24 -12.69
CA ASN A 180 -1.04 -8.14 -13.25
C ASN A 180 -1.98 -7.40 -14.21
N CYS A 181 -2.37 -6.17 -13.88
CA CYS A 181 -3.16 -5.32 -14.76
C CYS A 181 -2.39 -4.95 -16.05
N TYR A 182 -1.10 -4.64 -15.94
CA TYR A 182 -0.23 -4.34 -17.07
C TYR A 182 -0.10 -5.55 -18.00
N ASP A 183 0.20 -6.73 -17.43
CA ASP A 183 0.34 -7.97 -18.19
C ASP A 183 -0.99 -8.39 -18.86
N ALA A 184 -2.12 -8.13 -18.20
CA ALA A 184 -3.46 -8.42 -18.75
C ALA A 184 -3.92 -7.39 -19.81
N ARG A 185 -3.37 -6.17 -19.82
CA ARG A 185 -3.63 -5.13 -20.82
C ARG A 185 -2.39 -4.95 -21.69
N MET A 186 -2.14 -5.88 -22.60
CA MET A 186 -1.16 -5.61 -23.64
C MET A 186 -1.60 -4.40 -24.50
N GLU A 187 -0.68 -3.44 -24.58
CA GLU A 187 -0.47 -2.41 -25.61
C GLU A 187 -1.06 -0.99 -25.46
N ASN A 188 -2.25 -0.74 -24.90
CA ASN A 188 -2.87 0.60 -25.06
C ASN A 188 -2.97 1.50 -23.82
N ASP A 189 -2.76 0.98 -22.61
CA ASP A 189 -2.87 1.77 -21.38
C ASP A 189 -1.57 1.73 -20.55
N PRO A 190 -0.79 2.83 -20.55
CA PRO A 190 0.45 2.89 -19.80
C PRO A 190 0.24 3.21 -18.32
N GLU A 191 -1.00 3.49 -17.87
CA GLU A 191 -1.28 3.93 -16.51
C GLU A 191 -0.84 2.93 -15.41
N PRO A 192 -0.99 1.60 -15.57
CA PRO A 192 -0.44 0.65 -14.60
C PRO A 192 1.07 0.81 -14.38
N LEU A 193 1.85 1.08 -15.44
CA LEU A 193 3.30 1.32 -15.32
C LEU A 193 3.62 2.55 -14.49
N ARG A 194 2.83 3.63 -14.63
CA ARG A 194 2.98 4.84 -13.83
C ARG A 194 2.81 4.53 -12.36
N PHE A 195 1.78 3.76 -12.00
CA PHE A 195 1.54 3.37 -10.62
C PHE A 195 2.55 2.34 -10.09
N MET A 196 3.03 1.42 -10.91
CA MET A 196 4.16 0.54 -10.57
C MET A 196 5.41 1.37 -10.21
N ALA A 197 5.74 2.38 -11.02
CA ALA A 197 6.87 3.27 -10.77
C ALA A 197 6.74 3.98 -9.42
N TRP A 198 5.60 4.61 -9.16
CA TRP A 198 5.34 5.28 -7.89
C TRP A 198 5.38 4.33 -6.70
N THR A 199 4.78 3.15 -6.84
CA THR A 199 4.79 2.14 -5.79
C THR A 199 6.23 1.71 -5.46
N ALA A 200 7.07 1.52 -6.49
CA ALA A 200 8.48 1.22 -6.32
C ALA A 200 9.27 2.35 -5.64
N VAL A 201 8.94 3.63 -5.90
CA VAL A 201 9.50 4.78 -5.16
C VAL A 201 9.18 4.67 -3.67
N TYR A 202 7.91 4.44 -3.30
CA TYR A 202 7.52 4.35 -1.89
C TYR A 202 8.07 3.10 -1.19
N LEU A 203 8.27 2.00 -1.93
CA LEU A 203 9.00 0.81 -1.48
C LEU A 203 10.52 0.99 -1.45
N ASN A 204 11.01 2.19 -1.77
CA ASN A 204 12.42 2.52 -1.78
C ASN A 204 13.27 1.74 -2.81
N ASN A 205 12.63 1.13 -3.81
CA ASN A 205 13.28 0.40 -4.89
C ASN A 205 13.48 1.33 -6.11
N LEU A 206 14.44 2.24 -5.99
CA LEU A 206 14.68 3.29 -6.99
C LEU A 206 15.09 2.73 -8.36
N ARG A 207 15.77 1.58 -8.41
CA ARG A 207 16.13 0.92 -9.67
C ARG A 207 14.89 0.47 -10.42
N LEU A 208 13.96 -0.19 -9.74
CA LEU A 208 12.70 -0.63 -10.33
C LEU A 208 11.83 0.56 -10.74
N ALA A 209 11.77 1.61 -9.91
CA ALA A 209 11.06 2.83 -10.26
C ALA A 209 11.62 3.49 -11.54
N GLU A 210 12.95 3.58 -11.68
CA GLU A 210 13.62 4.08 -12.87
C GLU A 210 13.24 3.25 -14.12
N GLN A 211 13.26 1.92 -14.00
CA GLN A 211 12.87 1.02 -15.09
C GLN A 211 11.40 1.23 -15.51
N CYS A 212 10.48 1.31 -14.55
CA CYS A 212 9.07 1.56 -14.83
C CYS A 212 8.84 2.92 -15.50
N PHE A 213 9.49 4.00 -15.04
CA PHE A 213 9.37 5.32 -15.65
C PHE A 213 9.97 5.39 -17.07
N LYS A 214 11.12 4.74 -17.30
CA LYS A 214 11.70 4.61 -18.65
C LYS A 214 10.72 3.92 -19.60
N ARG A 215 10.18 2.78 -19.18
CA ARG A 215 9.17 2.05 -19.96
C ARG A 215 7.89 2.85 -20.18
N TYR A 216 7.44 3.62 -19.19
CA TYR A 216 6.28 4.51 -19.31
C TYR A 216 6.49 5.61 -20.37
N LEU A 217 7.70 6.17 -20.45
CA LEU A 217 8.05 7.24 -21.42
C LEU A 217 8.17 6.75 -22.88
N GLU A 218 8.27 5.44 -23.10
CA GLU A 218 8.22 4.82 -24.43
C GLU A 218 6.82 4.91 -25.06
N TYR A 219 5.77 5.10 -24.26
CA TYR A 219 4.40 5.24 -24.76
C TYR A 219 4.12 6.64 -25.33
N PRO A 220 3.13 6.78 -26.24
CA PRO A 220 2.69 8.06 -26.78
C PRO A 220 1.89 8.86 -25.73
N LEU A 221 2.60 9.49 -24.79
CA LEU A 221 2.03 10.34 -23.74
C LEU A 221 1.73 11.76 -24.24
N LYS A 222 0.73 12.41 -23.64
CA LYS A 222 0.50 13.85 -23.81
C LYS A 222 1.72 14.65 -23.33
N PRO A 223 2.03 15.83 -23.90
CA PRO A 223 3.22 16.62 -23.53
C PRO A 223 3.36 16.85 -22.02
N ASP A 224 2.30 17.23 -21.31
CA ASP A 224 2.32 17.46 -19.86
C ASP A 224 2.56 16.19 -19.03
N GLN A 225 2.10 15.03 -19.52
CA GLN A 225 2.34 13.75 -18.87
C GLN A 225 3.79 13.32 -19.07
N ARG A 226 4.31 13.46 -20.30
CA ARG A 226 5.71 13.20 -20.65
C ARG A 226 6.65 14.07 -19.82
N LYS A 227 6.40 15.39 -19.76
CA LYS A 227 7.19 16.33 -18.96
C LYS A 227 7.25 15.91 -17.49
N ARG A 228 6.10 15.66 -16.85
CA ARG A 228 6.04 15.21 -15.45
C ARG A 228 6.74 13.87 -15.23
N ALA A 229 6.53 12.91 -16.13
CA ALA A 229 7.20 11.60 -16.04
C ALA A 229 8.72 11.72 -16.17
N GLN A 230 9.22 12.62 -17.03
CA GLN A 230 10.64 12.91 -17.14
C GLN A 230 11.19 13.56 -15.86
N GLU A 231 10.49 14.57 -15.31
CA GLU A 231 10.87 15.20 -14.05
C GLU A 231 10.95 14.17 -12.90
N TYR A 232 9.99 13.24 -12.82
CA TYR A 232 10.03 12.16 -11.83
C TYR A 232 11.17 11.19 -12.07
N LEU A 233 11.46 10.82 -13.32
CA LEU A 233 12.59 9.97 -13.67
C LEU A 233 13.91 10.63 -13.25
N ASP A 234 14.08 11.92 -13.51
CA ASP A 234 15.29 12.68 -13.16
C ASP A 234 15.48 12.73 -11.64
N VAL A 235 14.40 12.94 -10.89
CA VAL A 235 14.43 12.89 -9.41
C VAL A 235 14.83 11.49 -8.92
N VAL A 236 14.23 10.43 -9.46
CA VAL A 236 14.56 9.04 -9.08
C VAL A 236 16.02 8.70 -9.39
N ALA A 237 16.50 9.09 -10.58
CA ALA A 237 17.88 8.88 -10.98
C ALA A 237 18.85 9.64 -10.06
N ARG A 238 18.56 10.91 -9.74
CA ARG A 238 19.35 11.70 -8.80
C ARG A 238 19.37 11.08 -7.41
N LEU A 239 18.22 10.65 -6.87
CA LEU A 239 18.14 9.98 -5.57
C LEU A 239 18.93 8.67 -5.54
N ARG A 240 18.94 7.92 -6.65
CA ARG A 240 19.73 6.70 -6.80
C ARG A 240 21.22 7.01 -6.77
N THR A 241 21.67 8.03 -7.51
CA THR A 241 23.08 8.47 -7.56
C THR A 241 23.56 9.03 -6.22
N GLN A 242 22.75 9.85 -5.55
CA GLN A 242 23.05 10.38 -4.23
C GLN A 242 23.23 9.25 -3.21
N ARG A 243 22.40 8.21 -3.27
CA ARG A 243 22.57 7.04 -2.42
C ARG A 243 23.78 6.21 -2.81
N ALA A 244 24.03 5.99 -4.09
CA ALA A 244 25.24 5.30 -4.55
C ALA A 244 26.53 6.02 -4.08
N GLY A 245 26.52 7.35 -4.04
CA GLY A 245 27.63 8.17 -3.55
C GLY A 245 27.72 8.34 -2.02
N ALA A 246 26.61 8.14 -1.28
CA ALA A 246 26.55 8.27 0.18
C ALA A 246 26.60 6.91 0.92
N ILE A 247 26.81 5.80 0.22
CA ILE A 247 27.02 4.48 0.84
C ILE A 247 28.51 4.35 1.22
N PRO A 248 28.92 4.42 2.50
CA PRO A 248 30.01 3.57 2.93
C PRO A 248 29.58 2.14 2.59
N ARG A 249 30.36 1.44 1.75
CA ARG A 249 30.09 0.05 1.35
C ARG A 249 29.54 -0.69 2.56
N TYR A 250 28.30 -1.15 2.46
CA TYR A 250 27.69 -2.02 3.46
C TYR A 250 28.67 -3.20 3.61
N ARG A 251 29.48 -3.20 4.67
CA ARG A 251 30.09 -4.45 5.14
C ARG A 251 28.88 -5.30 5.47
N PRO A 252 28.70 -6.48 4.84
CA PRO A 252 27.67 -7.38 5.30
C PRO A 252 27.89 -7.53 6.81
N GLN A 253 26.88 -7.17 7.61
CA GLN A 253 26.78 -7.70 8.96
C GLN A 253 27.07 -9.19 8.80
N ARG A 254 28.11 -9.67 9.50
CA ARG A 254 28.52 -11.07 9.49
C ARG A 254 27.26 -11.90 9.37
N GLN A 255 27.11 -12.65 8.27
CA GLN A 255 26.15 -13.73 8.25
C GLN A 255 26.38 -14.47 9.55
N LEU A 256 25.38 -14.48 10.43
CA LEU A 256 25.31 -15.49 11.46
C LEU A 256 25.32 -16.77 10.64
N GLN A 257 26.50 -17.40 10.54
CA GLN A 257 26.58 -18.71 9.97
C GLN A 257 25.59 -19.56 10.77
N PRO A 258 24.79 -20.41 10.11
CA PRO A 258 24.00 -21.36 10.84
C PRO A 258 24.96 -22.09 11.77
N ARG A 259 24.73 -21.99 13.09
CA ARG A 259 25.36 -22.92 14.02
C ARG A 259 24.96 -24.29 13.50
N SER A 260 25.95 -25.10 13.14
CA SER A 260 25.74 -26.50 12.84
C SER A 260 24.80 -27.08 13.89
N LEU A 261 23.72 -27.71 13.42
CA LEU A 261 22.90 -28.60 14.23
C LEU A 261 23.75 -29.82 14.58
N GLU A 262 24.75 -29.66 15.45
CA GLU A 262 25.41 -30.76 16.13
C GLU A 262 25.78 -30.34 17.57
N ARG A 263 25.09 -31.02 18.48
CA ARG A 263 25.18 -31.08 19.96
C ARG A 263 24.58 -29.92 20.75
#